data_AF-A0A7I8JM44-F1
#
_entry.id   AF-A0A7I8JM44-F1
#
_cell.length_a   1.000
_cell.length_b   1.000
_cell.length_c   1.000
_cell.angle_alpha   90.00
_cell.angle_beta   90.00
_cell.angle_gamma   90.00
#
_symmetry.space_group_name_H-M   'P 1'
#
loop_
_entity.id
_entity.type
_entity.pdbx_description
1 polymer ?
#
loop_
_entity_poly.entity_id
_entity_poly.type
_entity_poly.pdbx_seq_one_letter_code
_entity_poly.pdbx_strand_id
1 'polypeptide(L)'
;MRDYLIFVPIAQCLDTLSTLVDIRPPLQYMRDYPILVDSPWFVVGDFNCVCRITKRQGGGQVPRARHMETFNDFIFRAALIEPPTFGKVWTWCNERQGGARIYERIDRCFTNNIAIVQCPILVTLLPRYRSNHTS
;
A
#
# COMPACT_ATOMS: atom_id res chain seq x y z
N MET A 1 11.06 -2.44 10.20
CA MET A 1 9.79 -3.03 10.65
C MET A 1 8.84 -2.82 9.47
N ARG A 2 8.30 -3.90 8.87
CA ARG A 2 7.44 -3.82 7.67
C ARG A 2 6.03 -4.06 8.18
N ASP A 3 5.25 -3.01 8.30
CA ASP A 3 3.93 -3.08 8.90
C ASP A 3 2.89 -3.11 7.78
N TYR A 4 2.14 -4.21 7.72
CA TYR A 4 1.02 -4.43 6.80
C TYR A 4 -0.23 -4.67 7.66
N LEU A 5 -1.28 -3.90 7.41
CA LEU A 5 -2.58 -3.99 8.06
C LEU A 5 -3.59 -4.51 7.04
N ILE A 6 -4.23 -5.64 7.32
CA ILE A 6 -5.36 -6.13 6.53
C ILE A 6 -6.65 -5.72 7.26
N PHE A 7 -7.49 -4.91 6.61
CA PHE A 7 -8.81 -4.58 7.13
C PHE A 7 -9.86 -5.45 6.45
N VAL A 8 -10.66 -6.18 7.21
CA VAL A 8 -11.88 -6.84 6.70
C VAL A 8 -13.06 -6.11 7.33
N PRO A 9 -13.81 -5.26 6.61
CA PRO A 9 -15.05 -4.72 7.15
C PRO A 9 -16.02 -5.88 7.37
N ILE A 10 -16.25 -6.23 8.65
CA ILE A 10 -17.45 -6.98 9.02
C ILE A 10 -18.61 -6.05 8.69
N ALA A 11 -19.56 -6.57 7.91
CA ALA A 11 -20.66 -5.83 7.32
C ALA A 11 -21.28 -4.80 8.29
N GLN A 12 -21.07 -3.52 7.98
CA GLN A 12 -22.06 -2.45 7.96
C GLN A 12 -21.32 -1.10 7.90
N CYS A 13 -21.67 -0.34 6.87
CA CYS A 13 -21.38 1.08 6.74
C CYS A 13 -21.86 1.81 8.01
N LEU A 14 -20.95 2.08 8.96
CA LEU A 14 -20.65 3.42 9.50
C LEU A 14 -19.93 3.45 10.87
N ASP A 15 -19.81 2.38 11.66
CA ASP A 15 -19.37 2.56 13.07
C ASP A 15 -18.30 1.62 13.65
N THR A 16 -17.58 0.81 12.87
CA THR A 16 -16.60 -0.11 13.46
C THR A 16 -15.23 -0.13 12.77
N LEU A 17 -14.34 0.75 13.26
CA LEU A 17 -12.88 0.58 13.24
C LEU A 17 -12.39 -0.59 14.13
N SER A 18 -13.23 -1.59 14.45
CA SER A 18 -13.01 -2.42 15.64
C SER A 18 -12.61 -3.88 15.39
N THR A 19 -12.20 -4.26 14.18
CA THR A 19 -11.52 -5.57 14.02
C THR A 19 -10.28 -5.42 13.15
N LEU A 20 -9.24 -4.85 13.75
CA LEU A 20 -7.86 -4.98 13.26
C LEU A 20 -7.47 -6.45 13.38
N VAL A 21 -7.51 -7.19 12.27
CA VAL A 21 -6.80 -8.46 12.20
C VAL A 21 -5.41 -8.14 11.68
N ASP A 22 -4.45 -8.01 12.59
CA ASP A 22 -3.02 -7.92 12.28
C ASP A 22 -2.56 -9.28 11.75
N ILE A 23 -2.88 -9.55 10.48
CA ILE A 23 -2.34 -10.70 9.78
C ILE A 23 -1.00 -10.24 9.22
N ARG A 24 0.07 -10.83 9.74
CA ARG A 24 1.45 -10.61 9.31
C ARG A 24 1.97 -11.77 8.45
N PRO A 25 1.49 -12.02 7.22
CA PRO A 25 2.18 -12.91 6.31
C PRO A 25 3.27 -12.13 5.55
N PRO A 26 4.50 -12.66 5.44
CA PRO A 26 5.41 -12.23 4.38
C PRO A 26 4.70 -12.29 3.02
N LEU A 27 5.03 -11.41 2.06
CA LEU A 27 4.40 -11.33 0.71
C LEU A 27 4.14 -12.70 0.04
N GLN A 28 5.00 -13.69 0.32
CA GLN A 28 4.88 -15.07 -0.17
C GLN A 28 3.61 -15.81 0.29
N TYR A 29 3.02 -15.46 1.43
CA TYR A 29 1.83 -16.09 2.01
C TYR A 29 0.52 -15.37 1.63
N MET A 30 0.61 -14.14 1.11
CA MET A 30 -0.56 -13.45 0.56
C MET A 30 -0.97 -13.97 -0.82
N ARG A 31 -0.27 -14.99 -1.36
CA ARG A 31 -0.54 -15.56 -2.68
C ARG A 31 -1.90 -16.26 -2.76
N ASP A 32 -2.34 -16.87 -1.65
CA ASP A 32 -3.54 -17.70 -1.60
C ASP A 32 -4.70 -17.05 -0.82
N TYR A 33 -4.43 -15.95 -0.11
CA TYR A 33 -5.39 -15.21 0.70
C TYR A 33 -6.56 -14.54 -0.08
N PRO A 34 -6.36 -13.97 -1.28
CA PRO A 34 -7.40 -13.19 -1.98
C PRO A 34 -8.58 -14.00 -2.50
N ILE A 35 -8.45 -15.32 -2.62
CA ILE A 35 -9.40 -16.19 -3.32
C ILE A 35 -10.51 -16.73 -2.38
N LEU A 36 -10.32 -16.63 -1.06
CA LEU A 36 -11.17 -17.34 -0.09
C LEU A 36 -12.11 -16.45 0.74
N VAL A 37 -12.13 -15.14 0.50
CA VAL A 37 -12.92 -14.19 1.32
C VAL A 37 -14.02 -13.55 0.47
N ASP A 38 -15.25 -14.02 0.65
CA ASP A 38 -16.48 -13.47 0.04
C ASP A 38 -16.94 -12.17 0.73
N SER A 39 -16.01 -11.30 1.12
CA SER A 39 -16.28 -10.08 1.87
C SER A 39 -15.34 -8.96 1.44
N PRO A 40 -15.72 -7.68 1.59
CA PRO A 40 -14.81 -6.57 1.34
C PRO A 40 -13.55 -6.71 2.20
N TRP A 41 -12.39 -6.31 1.68
CA TRP A 41 -11.17 -6.20 2.48
C TRP A 41 -10.17 -5.23 1.86
N PHE A 42 -9.27 -4.73 2.70
CA PHE A 42 -8.16 -3.86 2.36
C PHE A 42 -6.84 -4.41 2.87
N VAL A 43 -5.75 -4.05 2.22
CA VAL A 43 -4.38 -4.26 2.68
C VAL A 43 -3.68 -2.92 2.61
N VAL A 44 -3.30 -2.37 3.77
CA VAL A 44 -2.67 -1.06 3.92
C VAL A 44 -1.32 -1.24 4.58
N GLY A 45 -0.25 -0.67 4.04
CA GLY A 45 1.05 -0.76 4.73
C GLY A 45 2.24 -0.28 3.93
N ASP A 46 3.41 -0.44 4.54
CA ASP A 46 4.71 -0.16 3.91
C ASP A 46 5.21 -1.38 3.12
N PHE A 47 5.03 -1.34 1.81
CA PHE A 47 5.50 -2.38 0.90
C PHE A 47 7.00 -2.31 0.63
N ASN A 48 7.66 -1.21 0.99
CA ASN A 48 9.08 -0.97 0.74
C ASN A 48 9.47 -1.28 -0.74
N CYS A 49 8.52 -1.05 -1.66
CA CYS A 49 8.65 -1.35 -3.07
C CYS A 49 7.82 -0.37 -3.90
N VAL A 50 8.42 0.17 -4.96
CA VAL A 50 7.73 1.01 -5.94
C VAL A 50 7.16 0.16 -7.08
N CYS A 51 5.92 0.40 -7.51
CA CYS A 51 5.33 -0.36 -8.63
C CYS A 51 5.91 0.06 -10.00
N ARG A 52 6.40 1.30 -10.12
CA ARG A 52 6.89 1.90 -11.37
C ARG A 52 7.99 2.92 -11.05
N ILE A 53 8.88 3.17 -12.00
CA ILE A 53 9.96 4.18 -11.86
C ILE A 53 9.39 5.57 -11.61
N THR A 54 8.26 5.91 -12.23
CA THR A 54 7.54 7.19 -12.02
C THR A 54 6.99 7.33 -10.60
N LYS A 55 7.10 6.30 -9.75
CA LYS A 55 6.77 6.35 -8.33
C LYS A 55 8.01 6.52 -7.42
N ARG A 56 9.10 7.02 -8.00
CA ARG A 56 10.31 7.45 -7.31
C ARG A 56 10.81 8.75 -7.93
N GLN A 57 11.39 9.63 -7.11
CA GLN A 57 12.02 10.87 -7.56
C GLN A 57 13.34 11.10 -6.83
N GLY A 58 14.38 11.46 -7.59
CA GLY A 58 15.72 11.70 -7.05
C GLY A 58 16.55 10.42 -6.83
N GLY A 59 17.81 10.62 -6.44
CA GLY A 59 18.83 9.58 -6.38
C GLY A 59 19.32 9.09 -7.75
N GLY A 60 20.61 8.79 -7.86
CA GLY A 60 21.22 8.31 -9.11
C GLY A 60 20.99 6.83 -9.41
N GLN A 61 20.56 6.04 -8.43
CA GLN A 61 20.31 4.61 -8.61
C GLN A 61 18.85 4.32 -8.96
N VAL A 62 18.67 3.60 -10.07
CA VAL A 62 17.39 3.05 -10.52
C VAL A 62 16.96 1.90 -9.61
N PRO A 63 15.67 1.78 -9.23
CA PRO A 63 15.15 0.64 -8.50
C PRO A 63 15.44 -0.69 -9.21
N ARG A 64 15.68 -1.76 -8.44
CA ARG A 64 15.90 -3.10 -9.00
C ARG A 64 14.62 -3.59 -9.71
N ALA A 65 14.66 -3.72 -11.03
CA ALA A 65 13.54 -4.16 -11.86
C ALA A 65 12.85 -5.43 -11.33
N ARG A 66 13.64 -6.44 -10.94
CA ARG A 66 13.15 -7.70 -10.38
C ARG A 66 12.21 -7.54 -9.16
N HIS A 67 12.47 -6.55 -8.29
CA HIS A 67 11.63 -6.33 -7.12
C HIS A 67 10.29 -5.72 -7.51
N MET A 68 10.32 -4.78 -8.47
CA MET A 68 9.09 -4.18 -9.03
C MET A 68 8.26 -5.23 -9.77
N GLU A 69 8.90 -6.10 -10.57
CA GLU A 69 8.24 -7.20 -11.27
C GLU A 69 7.56 -8.15 -10.28
N THR A 70 8.28 -8.58 -9.25
CA THR A 70 7.72 -9.47 -8.20
C THR A 70 6.53 -8.82 -7.50
N PHE A 71 6.62 -7.53 -7.19
CA PHE A 71 5.54 -6.80 -6.53
C PHE A 71 4.33 -6.59 -7.44
N ASN A 72 4.55 -6.30 -8.73
CA ASN A 72 3.49 -6.16 -9.71
C ASN A 72 2.82 -7.51 -10.03
N ASP A 73 3.58 -8.60 -10.08
CA ASP A 73 3.04 -9.97 -10.23
C ASP A 73 2.19 -10.34 -9.01
N PHE A 74 2.61 -9.96 -7.80
CA PHE A 74 1.81 -10.12 -6.59
C PHE A 74 0.47 -9.37 -6.70
N ILE A 75 0.49 -8.08 -7.02
CA ILE A 75 -0.72 -7.25 -7.22
C ILE A 75 -1.65 -7.89 -8.25
N PHE A 76 -1.09 -8.34 -9.38
CA PHE A 76 -1.84 -8.95 -10.47
C PHE A 76 -2.48 -10.28 -10.06
N ARG A 77 -1.71 -11.22 -9.49
CA ARG A 77 -2.21 -12.54 -9.08
C ARG A 77 -3.24 -12.46 -7.97
N ALA A 78 -3.10 -11.49 -7.07
CA ALA A 78 -4.03 -11.27 -5.98
C ALA A 78 -5.24 -10.42 -6.37
N ALA A 79 -5.37 -10.03 -7.64
CA ALA A 79 -6.42 -9.14 -8.14
C ALA A 79 -6.60 -7.87 -7.29
N LEU A 80 -5.48 -7.30 -6.83
CA LEU A 80 -5.48 -6.12 -5.98
C LEU A 80 -5.82 -4.86 -6.77
N ILE A 81 -6.72 -4.07 -6.22
CA ILE A 81 -7.12 -2.77 -6.76
C ILE A 81 -6.60 -1.68 -5.80
N GLU A 82 -5.85 -0.71 -6.31
CA GLU A 82 -5.42 0.46 -5.52
C GLU A 82 -6.54 1.52 -5.59
N PRO A 83 -7.19 1.91 -4.47
CA PRO A 83 -8.18 2.97 -4.47
C PRO A 83 -7.58 4.33 -4.88
N PRO A 84 -8.41 5.29 -5.32
CA PRO A 84 -7.95 6.65 -5.56
C PRO A 84 -7.30 7.24 -4.30
N THR A 85 -6.17 7.92 -4.47
CA THR A 85 -5.49 8.59 -3.36
C THR A 85 -5.42 10.09 -3.58
N PHE A 86 -5.74 10.85 -2.54
CA PHE A 86 -5.68 12.31 -2.52
C PHE A 86 -4.53 12.80 -1.63
N GLY A 87 -3.90 13.91 -2.00
CA GLY A 87 -2.78 14.51 -1.28
C GLY A 87 -1.43 14.24 -1.91
N LYS A 88 -0.41 13.93 -1.10
CA LYS A 88 0.99 13.83 -1.56
C LYS A 88 1.21 12.63 -2.49
N VAL A 89 2.06 12.82 -3.50
CA VAL A 89 2.43 11.74 -4.44
C VAL A 89 3.35 10.72 -3.77
N TRP A 90 4.23 11.20 -2.89
CA TRP A 90 5.27 10.44 -2.19
C TRP A 90 4.92 10.17 -0.75
N THR A 91 5.20 8.96 -0.31
CA THR A 91 4.95 8.52 1.05
C THR A 91 6.20 8.40 1.88
N TRP A 92 7.38 8.31 1.27
CA TRP A 92 8.66 8.17 1.96
C TRP A 92 9.73 9.14 1.43
N CYS A 93 10.67 9.53 2.29
CA CYS A 93 11.87 10.29 1.92
C CYS A 93 13.09 9.79 2.68
N ASN A 94 14.24 9.66 2.03
CA ASN A 94 15.47 9.25 2.72
C ASN A 94 16.13 10.36 3.57
N GLU A 95 15.51 11.54 3.65
CA GLU A 95 15.94 12.74 4.39
C GLU A 95 17.31 13.32 4.02
N ARG A 96 18.00 12.74 3.03
CA ARG A 96 19.27 13.27 2.52
C ARG A 96 19.08 14.62 1.84
N GLN A 97 20.16 15.37 1.68
CA GLN A 97 20.14 16.68 1.05
C GLN A 97 20.62 16.63 -0.41
N GLY A 98 20.27 17.64 -1.19
CA GLY A 98 20.72 17.81 -2.57
C GLY A 98 20.39 16.63 -3.49
N GLY A 99 21.31 16.29 -4.40
CA GLY A 99 21.14 15.20 -5.37
C GLY A 99 21.06 13.80 -4.77
N ALA A 100 21.36 13.65 -3.48
CA ALA A 100 21.21 12.38 -2.75
C ALA A 100 19.80 12.18 -2.19
N ARG A 101 18.92 13.19 -2.25
CA ARG A 101 17.54 13.09 -1.77
C ARG A 101 16.72 12.17 -2.67
N ILE A 102 15.99 11.24 -2.05
CA ILE A 102 15.12 10.28 -2.71
C ILE A 102 13.74 10.39 -2.08
N TYR A 103 12.72 10.42 -2.92
CA TYR A 103 11.31 10.28 -2.55
C TYR A 103 10.74 9.03 -3.20
N GLU A 104 9.95 8.26 -2.45
CA GLU A 104 9.29 7.06 -2.97
C GLU A 104 7.85 6.98 -2.50
N ARG A 105 7.03 6.25 -3.25
CA ARG A 105 5.68 5.85 -2.84
C ARG A 105 5.67 4.35 -2.56
N ILE A 106 5.89 4.02 -1.29
CA ILE A 106 6.02 2.66 -0.77
C ILE A 106 4.93 2.28 0.22
N ASP A 107 4.25 3.28 0.81
CA ASP A 107 3.07 3.08 1.63
C ASP A 107 1.85 3.07 0.70
N ARG A 108 1.07 1.99 0.71
CA ARG A 108 -0.08 1.82 -0.19
C ARG A 108 -1.27 1.18 0.50
N CYS A 109 -2.43 1.37 -0.10
CA CYS A 109 -3.68 0.70 0.24
C CYS A 109 -4.15 -0.05 -1.01
N PHE A 110 -4.48 -1.33 -0.85
CA PHE A 110 -5.10 -2.17 -1.87
C PHE A 110 -6.40 -2.76 -1.34
N THR A 111 -7.29 -3.16 -2.23
CA THR A 111 -8.58 -3.78 -1.90
C THR A 111 -8.92 -4.87 -2.92
N ASN A 112 -9.86 -5.75 -2.58
CA ASN A 112 -10.55 -6.56 -3.58
C ASN A 112 -11.61 -5.77 -4.37
N ASN A 113 -12.17 -6.42 -5.39
CA ASN A 113 -13.26 -5.91 -6.22
C ASN A 113 -14.56 -5.68 -5.44
N ILE A 114 -14.79 -6.39 -4.33
CA ILE A 114 -15.99 -6.22 -3.51
C ILE A 114 -15.95 -4.86 -2.80
N ALA A 115 -14.85 -4.55 -2.09
CA ALA A 115 -14.78 -3.30 -1.33
C ALA A 115 -14.75 -2.06 -2.22
N ILE A 116 -14.07 -2.08 -3.37
CA ILE A 116 -14.03 -0.90 -4.26
C ILE A 116 -15.42 -0.54 -4.84
N VAL A 117 -16.30 -1.54 -5.00
CA VAL A 117 -17.67 -1.32 -5.51
C VAL A 117 -18.61 -0.92 -4.37
N GLN A 118 -18.47 -1.54 -3.19
CA GLN A 118 -19.39 -1.33 -2.08
C GLN A 118 -19.08 -0.08 -1.25
N CYS A 119 -17.84 0.43 -1.30
CA CYS A 119 -17.40 1.56 -0.47
C CYS A 119 -16.81 2.67 -1.36
N PRO A 120 -17.30 3.92 -1.27
CA PRO A 120 -16.62 5.07 -1.86
C PRO A 120 -15.35 5.37 -1.06
N ILE A 121 -14.24 4.73 -1.44
CA ILE A 121 -12.96 4.83 -0.72
C ILE A 121 -12.10 5.96 -1.33
N LEU A 122 -11.70 6.91 -0.49
CA LEU A 122 -10.65 7.88 -0.80
C LEU A 122 -9.53 7.76 0.24
N VAL A 123 -8.33 7.43 -0.21
CA VAL A 123 -7.17 7.36 0.69
C VAL A 123 -6.52 8.73 0.77
N THR A 124 -6.53 9.34 1.95
CA THR A 124 -5.89 10.64 2.19
C THR A 124 -4.50 10.44 2.76
N LEU A 125 -3.48 10.99 2.10
CA LEU A 125 -2.10 10.98 2.60
C LEU A 125 -1.79 12.27 3.36
N LEU A 126 -1.56 12.15 4.66
CA LEU A 126 -1.33 13.27 5.57
C LEU A 126 0.12 13.78 5.48
N PRO A 127 0.35 15.07 5.78
CA PRO A 127 1.69 15.63 5.79
C PRO A 127 2.59 14.91 6.81
N ARG A 128 3.84 14.62 6.41
CA ARG A 128 4.92 14.20 7.34
C ARG A 128 5.01 15.18 8.52
N TYR A 129 4.79 14.69 9.73
CA TYR A 129 4.94 15.48 10.96
C TYR A 129 6.18 15.09 11.78
N ARG A 130 6.43 13.78 11.98
CA ARG A 130 7.56 13.26 12.79
C ARG A 130 8.31 12.07 12.19
N SER A 131 7.96 11.64 10.98
CA SER A 131 8.53 10.47 10.33
C SER A 131 8.99 10.79 8.90
N ASN A 132 9.92 9.99 8.41
CA ASN A 132 10.25 9.94 6.99
C ASN A 132 9.10 9.40 6.13
N HIS A 133 8.08 8.78 6.75
CA HIS A 133 6.82 8.37 6.12
C HIS A 133 5.71 9.44 6.23
N THR A 134 4.83 9.53 5.24
CA THR A 134 3.53 10.22 5.34
C THR A 134 2.53 9.30 5.99
N SER A 135 1.79 9.80 6.99
CA SER A 135 0.72 9.08 7.67
C SER A 135 -0.60 9.11 6.91
#